data_AF-J3JS78-F1
#
_entry.id   AF-J3JS78-F1
#
_cell.length_a   1.000
_cell.length_b   1.000
_cell.length_c   1.000
_cell.angle_alpha   90.00
_cell.angle_beta   90.00
_cell.angle_gamma   90.00
#
_symmetry.space_group_name_H-M   'P 1'
#
loop_
_entity.id
_entity.type
_entity.pdbx_description
1 polymer ?
#
loop_
_entity_poly.entity_id
_entity_poly.type
_entity_poly.pdbx_seq_one_letter_code
_entity_poly.pdbx_strand_id
1 'polypeptide(L)'
;MRCGPLCQFLWLWPYLWYIEAVPIQKVQDDTKTLIKTIVTRINDISHTAVSSKQRVAGLDFIPGLHPVLSLSGMDQTLAIYQQILASLHSRNVGQISNDLENLRDLLHLLASSKTCPLPRARGLESFESLGSVLEGSLYSTEVVALSRLQAALQDMLWQLDLSPGC
;
A
#
# COMPACT_ATOMS: atom_id res chain seq x y z
N MET A 1 37.31 -35.89 32.62
CA MET A 1 36.94 -34.65 31.89
C MET A 1 35.57 -34.86 31.27
N ARG A 2 34.50 -34.33 31.88
CA ARG A 2 33.12 -34.48 31.39
C ARG A 2 32.69 -33.14 30.77
N CYS A 3 32.79 -33.04 29.44
CA CYS A 3 32.15 -31.96 28.65
C CYS A 3 30.64 -32.17 28.81
N GLY A 4 30.05 -31.47 29.78
CA GLY A 4 28.66 -31.66 30.19
C GLY A 4 27.64 -30.97 29.26
N PRO A 5 26.42 -30.67 29.76
CA PRO A 5 25.28 -30.19 28.96
C PRO A 5 25.54 -28.88 28.19
N LEU A 6 26.53 -28.09 28.60
CA LEU A 6 26.98 -26.90 27.88
C LEU A 6 27.43 -27.22 26.43
N CYS A 7 28.03 -28.39 26.20
CA CYS A 7 28.47 -28.82 24.88
C CYS A 7 27.28 -29.22 23.98
N GLN A 8 26.15 -29.62 24.56
CA GLN A 8 24.88 -29.87 23.85
C GLN A 8 24.15 -28.57 23.47
N PHE A 9 24.17 -27.54 24.33
CA PHE A 9 23.61 -26.23 23.99
C PHE A 9 24.39 -25.52 22.87
N LEU A 10 25.72 -25.67 22.85
CA LEU A 10 26.57 -25.16 21.76
C LEU A 10 26.24 -25.79 20.38
N TRP A 11 25.76 -27.03 20.37
CA TRP A 11 25.42 -27.74 19.13
C TRP A 11 24.07 -27.32 18.54
N LEU A 12 23.19 -26.73 19.35
CA LEU A 12 21.90 -26.16 18.91
C LEU A 12 22.02 -24.73 18.38
N TRP A 13 23.14 -24.06 18.65
CA TRP A 13 23.39 -22.68 18.20
C TRP A 13 23.35 -22.48 16.68
N PRO A 14 23.92 -23.37 15.83
CA PRO A 14 23.82 -23.22 14.37
C PRO A 14 22.39 -23.41 13.85
N TYR A 15 21.53 -24.18 14.53
CA TYR A 15 20.12 -24.34 14.17
C TYR A 15 19.30 -23.09 14.48
N LEU A 16 19.66 -22.33 15.50
CA LEU A 16 19.04 -21.04 15.81
C LEU A 16 19.55 -19.91 14.92
N TRP A 17 20.71 -20.06 14.29
CA TRP A 17 21.27 -19.07 13.36
C TRP A 17 20.71 -19.20 11.94
N TYR A 18 20.04 -20.31 11.63
CA TYR A 18 19.37 -20.53 10.35
C TYR A 18 17.93 -19.96 10.37
N ILE A 19 17.79 -18.74 10.88
CA ILE A 19 16.64 -17.91 10.51
C ILE A 19 17.11 -17.16 9.27
N GLU A 20 16.86 -17.76 8.12
CA GLU A 20 17.12 -17.11 6.83
C GLU A 20 16.25 -15.86 6.78
N ALA A 21 16.85 -14.71 7.08
CA ALA A 21 16.20 -13.42 6.96
C ALA A 21 15.66 -13.33 5.53
N VAL A 22 14.36 -13.09 5.39
CA VAL A 22 13.73 -12.92 4.08
C VAL A 22 14.55 -11.89 3.31
N PRO A 23 15.09 -12.23 2.11
CA PRO A 23 15.97 -11.31 1.42
C PRO A 23 15.19 -10.04 1.11
N ILE A 24 15.73 -8.89 1.52
CA ILE A 24 15.10 -7.56 1.36
C ILE A 24 14.70 -7.33 -0.10
N GLN A 25 15.53 -7.83 -1.03
CA GLN A 25 15.26 -7.81 -2.46
C GLN A 25 13.92 -8.49 -2.81
N LYS A 26 13.62 -9.63 -2.19
CA LYS A 26 12.36 -10.35 -2.41
C LYS A 26 11.17 -9.54 -1.90
N VAL A 27 11.26 -8.94 -0.71
CA VAL A 27 10.19 -8.10 -0.19
C VAL A 27 9.93 -6.91 -1.12
N GLN A 28 10.99 -6.28 -1.64
CA GLN A 28 10.88 -5.19 -2.60
C GLN A 28 10.27 -5.65 -3.94
N ASP A 29 10.66 -6.82 -4.45
CA ASP A 29 10.12 -7.38 -5.70
C ASP A 29 8.64 -7.80 -5.54
N ASP A 30 8.28 -8.37 -4.39
CA ASP A 30 6.90 -8.71 -4.04
C ASP A 30 6.05 -7.43 -3.93
N THR A 31 6.59 -6.37 -3.32
CA THR A 31 5.95 -5.04 -3.24
C THR A 31 5.67 -4.48 -4.63
N LYS A 32 6.67 -4.50 -5.52
CA LYS A 32 6.54 -4.02 -6.91
C LYS A 32 5.55 -4.86 -7.71
N THR A 33 5.56 -6.17 -7.52
CA THR A 33 4.63 -7.10 -8.17
C THR A 33 3.20 -6.78 -7.75
N LEU A 34 2.95 -6.62 -6.46
CA LEU A 34 1.63 -6.30 -5.94
C LEU A 34 1.12 -4.95 -6.45
N ILE A 35 1.98 -3.91 -6.47
CA ILE A 35 1.64 -2.61 -7.07
C ILE A 35 1.19 -2.77 -8.52
N LYS A 36 1.93 -3.53 -9.33
CA LYS A 36 1.57 -3.78 -10.75
C LYS A 36 0.24 -4.52 -10.86
N THR A 37 0.00 -5.53 -10.02
CA THR A 37 -1.27 -6.26 -9.99
C THR A 37 -2.45 -5.33 -9.70
N ILE A 38 -2.31 -4.42 -8.74
CA ILE A 38 -3.36 -3.45 -8.39
C ILE A 38 -3.62 -2.49 -9.54
N VAL A 39 -2.55 -1.96 -10.16
CA VAL A 39 -2.66 -1.07 -11.33
C VAL A 39 -3.39 -1.75 -12.49
N THR A 40 -3.06 -3.01 -12.78
CA THR A 40 -3.77 -3.80 -13.80
C THR A 40 -5.24 -4.00 -13.43
N ARG A 41 -5.54 -4.32 -12.17
CA ARG A 41 -6.94 -4.47 -11.70
C ARG A 41 -7.75 -3.18 -11.87
N ILE A 42 -7.15 -2.02 -11.57
CA ILE A 42 -7.78 -0.70 -11.79
C ILE A 42 -8.06 -0.45 -13.27
N ASN A 43 -7.13 -0.82 -14.16
CA ASN A 43 -7.32 -0.72 -15.61
C ASN A 43 -8.48 -1.60 -16.08
N ASP A 44 -8.56 -2.85 -15.61
CA ASP A 44 -9.64 -3.77 -16.00
C ASP A 44 -11.03 -3.24 -15.58
N ILE A 45 -11.12 -2.61 -14.41
CA ILE A 45 -12.35 -1.93 -13.96
C ILE A 45 -12.68 -0.76 -14.89
N SER A 46 -11.68 0.04 -15.25
CA SER A 46 -11.84 1.18 -16.16
C SER A 46 -12.19 0.78 -17.60
N HIS A 47 -11.77 -0.40 -18.05
CA HIS A 47 -12.07 -0.92 -19.39
C HIS A 47 -13.45 -1.59 -19.48
N THR A 48 -13.93 -2.21 -18.39
CA THR A 48 -15.29 -2.79 -18.31
C THR A 48 -16.36 -1.72 -18.08
N ALA A 49 -16.01 -0.64 -17.40
CA ALA A 49 -16.79 0.59 -17.30
C ALA A 49 -16.57 1.45 -18.57
N VAL A 50 -17.42 1.31 -19.59
CA VAL A 50 -17.35 2.09 -20.85
C VAL A 50 -16.94 3.55 -20.58
N SER A 51 -15.79 3.94 -21.14
CA SER A 51 -15.12 5.24 -21.10
C SER A 51 -16.09 6.44 -21.14
N SER A 52 -16.54 6.93 -19.98
CA SER A 52 -16.95 8.32 -19.86
C SER A 52 -15.70 9.13 -19.50
N LYS A 53 -15.14 9.84 -20.49
CA LYS A 53 -14.23 10.98 -20.26
C LYS A 53 -15.01 12.08 -19.52
N GLN A 54 -15.37 11.84 -18.27
CA GLN A 54 -16.04 12.83 -17.43
C GLN A 54 -14.94 13.56 -16.66
N ARG A 55 -14.53 14.72 -17.18
CA ARG A 55 -13.73 15.68 -16.40
C ARG A 55 -14.65 16.23 -15.31
N VAL A 56 -14.58 15.66 -14.12
CA VAL A 56 -15.41 16.11 -12.99
C VAL A 56 -14.61 17.10 -12.17
N ALA A 57 -14.96 18.38 -12.33
CA ALA A 57 -14.51 19.46 -11.47
C ALA A 57 -15.21 19.34 -10.10
N GLY A 58 -14.50 19.62 -8.99
CA GLY A 58 -15.05 19.57 -7.63
C GLY A 58 -14.58 18.40 -6.76
N LEU A 59 -13.72 17.52 -7.27
CA LEU A 59 -13.08 16.43 -6.50
C LEU A 59 -11.64 16.80 -6.04
N ASP A 60 -11.38 18.08 -5.82
CA ASP A 60 -10.10 18.61 -5.37
C ASP A 60 -9.70 18.13 -3.96
N PHE A 61 -10.66 17.55 -3.22
CA PHE A 61 -10.47 16.95 -1.89
C PHE A 61 -9.82 15.57 -1.90
N ILE A 62 -9.87 14.83 -3.02
CA ILE A 62 -9.09 13.59 -3.11
C ILE A 62 -7.64 14.02 -3.16
N PRO A 63 -6.73 13.53 -2.30
CA PRO A 63 -5.35 13.99 -2.30
C PRO A 63 -4.77 13.94 -3.72
N GLY A 64 -4.37 15.10 -4.25
CA GLY A 64 -3.53 15.16 -5.43
C GLY A 64 -2.13 14.67 -5.05
N LEU A 65 -1.48 13.94 -5.97
CA LEU A 65 -0.10 13.46 -5.88
C LEU A 65 0.81 14.50 -5.23
N HIS A 66 1.05 14.38 -3.93
CA HIS A 66 2.25 14.94 -3.33
C HIS A 66 3.29 13.84 -3.46
N PRO A 67 4.46 14.09 -4.08
CA PRO A 67 5.47 13.06 -4.26
C PRO A 67 5.81 12.48 -2.89
N VAL A 68 5.50 11.21 -2.74
CA VAL A 68 5.61 10.53 -1.45
C VAL A 68 7.02 9.97 -1.36
N LEU A 69 7.93 10.77 -0.82
CA LEU A 69 9.37 10.49 -0.86
C LEU A 69 9.82 9.38 0.11
N SER A 70 8.94 8.92 1.01
CA SER A 70 9.32 7.98 2.06
C SER A 70 8.31 6.87 2.28
N LEU A 71 8.78 5.73 2.81
CA LEU A 71 7.94 4.57 3.15
C LEU A 71 6.81 4.94 4.10
N SER A 72 7.04 5.88 5.04
CA SER A 72 5.99 6.38 5.93
C SER A 72 4.93 7.17 5.19
N GLY A 73 5.34 8.00 4.24
CA GLY A 73 4.38 8.72 3.40
C GLY A 73 3.57 7.74 2.53
N MET A 74 4.20 6.65 2.06
CA MET A 74 3.53 5.65 1.23
C MET A 74 2.43 4.96 2.03
N ASP A 75 2.77 4.50 3.24
CA ASP A 75 1.80 3.91 4.18
C ASP A 75 0.63 4.86 4.48
N GLN A 76 0.94 6.14 4.75
CA GLN A 76 -0.06 7.17 4.99
C GLN A 76 -1.00 7.38 3.79
N THR A 77 -0.44 7.41 2.58
CA THR A 77 -1.22 7.57 1.35
C THR A 77 -2.15 6.39 1.12
N LEU A 78 -1.65 5.16 1.32
CA LEU A 78 -2.44 3.95 1.19
C LEU A 78 -3.56 3.89 2.23
N ALA A 79 -3.29 4.29 3.48
CA ALA A 79 -4.31 4.34 4.54
C ALA A 79 -5.47 5.29 4.18
N ILE A 80 -5.17 6.45 3.58
CA ILE A 80 -6.21 7.38 3.11
C ILE A 80 -7.05 6.74 2.00
N TYR A 81 -6.41 6.11 1.01
CA TYR A 81 -7.15 5.44 -0.05
C TYR A 81 -7.98 4.27 0.46
N GLN A 82 -7.51 3.49 1.42
CA GLN A 82 -8.32 2.45 2.07
C GLN A 82 -9.61 3.01 2.66
N GLN A 83 -9.54 4.18 3.31
CA GLN A 83 -10.70 4.85 3.89
C GLN A 83 -11.66 5.37 2.80
N ILE A 84 -11.13 5.92 1.71
CA ILE A 84 -11.95 6.37 0.55
C ILE A 84 -12.66 5.16 -0.07
N LEU A 85 -11.93 4.08 -0.33
CA LEU A 85 -12.46 2.85 -0.90
C LEU A 85 -13.54 2.21 -0.02
N ALA A 86 -13.38 2.25 1.31
CA ALA A 86 -14.41 1.77 2.24
C ALA A 86 -15.75 2.51 2.09
N SER A 87 -15.75 3.77 1.63
CA SER A 87 -16.97 4.54 1.41
C SER A 87 -17.69 4.23 0.08
N LEU A 88 -17.00 3.62 -0.89
CA LEU A 88 -17.50 3.47 -2.27
C LEU A 88 -18.34 2.19 -2.51
N HIS A 89 -18.48 1.29 -1.52
CA HIS A 89 -19.40 0.13 -1.50
C HIS A 89 -19.51 -0.70 -2.81
N SER A 90 -18.44 -0.83 -3.59
CA SER A 90 -18.43 -1.59 -4.86
C SER A 90 -17.71 -2.95 -4.73
N ARG A 91 -18.17 -3.98 -5.46
CA ARG A 91 -17.58 -5.34 -5.42
C ARG A 91 -16.11 -5.34 -5.86
N ASN A 92 -15.77 -4.49 -6.82
CA ASN A 92 -14.41 -4.37 -7.36
C ASN A 92 -13.48 -3.64 -6.38
N VAL A 93 -14.02 -2.65 -5.65
CA VAL A 93 -13.30 -1.89 -4.64
C VAL A 93 -12.90 -2.73 -3.43
N GLY A 94 -13.69 -3.74 -3.04
CA GLY A 94 -13.34 -4.63 -1.93
C GLY A 94 -12.04 -5.42 -2.17
N GLN A 95 -11.80 -5.88 -3.40
CA GLN A 95 -10.54 -6.57 -3.73
C GLN A 95 -9.34 -5.63 -3.71
N ILE A 96 -9.51 -4.42 -4.25
CA ILE A 96 -8.45 -3.40 -4.22
C ILE A 96 -8.12 -3.02 -2.78
N SER A 97 -9.11 -2.88 -1.90
CA SER A 97 -8.91 -2.56 -0.49
C SER A 97 -8.03 -3.60 0.22
N ASN A 98 -8.30 -4.89 -0.01
CA ASN A 98 -7.47 -5.99 0.51
C ASN A 98 -6.05 -5.96 -0.08
N ASP A 99 -5.92 -5.69 -1.38
CA ASP A 99 -4.60 -5.58 -2.01
C ASP A 99 -3.80 -4.39 -1.43
N LEU A 100 -4.46 -3.28 -1.10
CA LEU A 100 -3.82 -2.14 -0.41
C LEU A 100 -3.35 -2.52 1.00
N GLU A 101 -4.10 -3.35 1.73
CA GLU A 101 -3.69 -3.82 3.06
C GLU A 101 -2.42 -4.67 2.98
N ASN A 102 -2.41 -5.65 2.07
CA ASN A 102 -1.22 -6.45 1.79
C ASN A 102 -0.01 -5.58 1.38
N LEU A 103 -0.25 -4.51 0.61
CA LEU A 103 0.81 -3.60 0.21
C LEU A 103 1.38 -2.82 1.40
N ARG A 104 0.53 -2.39 2.34
CA ARG A 104 0.98 -1.74 3.58
C ARG A 104 1.80 -2.69 4.45
N ASP A 105 1.40 -3.95 4.54
CA ASP A 105 2.18 -4.98 5.26
C ASP A 105 3.57 -5.16 4.66
N LEU A 106 3.67 -5.20 3.32
CA LEU A 106 4.95 -5.26 2.62
C LEU A 106 5.81 -4.00 2.84
N LEU A 107 5.20 -2.80 2.89
CA LEU A 107 5.92 -1.57 3.24
C LEU A 107 6.44 -1.59 4.68
N HIS A 108 5.65 -2.11 5.63
CA HIS A 108 6.08 -2.29 7.02
C HIS A 108 7.23 -3.30 7.14
N LEU A 109 7.19 -4.42 6.39
CA LEU A 109 8.29 -5.38 6.33
C LEU A 109 9.55 -4.74 5.72
N LEU A 110 9.39 -3.97 4.65
CA LEU A 110 10.50 -3.26 4.00
C LEU A 110 11.12 -2.22 4.94
N ALA A 111 10.30 -1.45 5.66
CA ALA A 111 10.78 -0.47 6.63
C ALA A 111 11.47 -1.14 7.84
N SER A 112 10.93 -2.26 8.33
CA SER A 112 11.54 -3.06 9.40
C SER A 112 12.92 -3.58 8.99
N SER A 113 13.09 -3.99 7.74
CA SER A 113 14.39 -4.41 7.20
C SER A 113 15.42 -3.27 7.13
N LYS A 114 14.96 -2.02 7.05
CA LYS A 114 15.79 -0.80 7.11
C LYS A 114 15.97 -0.28 8.55
N THR A 115 15.55 -1.04 9.56
CA THR A 115 15.58 -0.63 10.98
C THR A 115 14.81 0.66 11.24
N CYS A 116 13.68 0.80 10.55
CA CYS A 116 12.85 1.98 10.62
C CYS A 116 11.39 1.58 10.90
N PRO A 117 10.86 1.87 12.10
CA PRO A 117 9.45 1.68 12.38
C PRO A 117 8.65 2.79 11.71
N LEU A 118 7.70 2.41 10.86
CA LEU A 118 6.75 3.37 10.31
C LEU A 118 5.78 3.81 11.43
N PRO A 119 5.55 5.13 11.61
CA PRO A 119 4.50 5.58 12.50
C PRO A 119 3.15 5.05 12.01
N ARG A 120 2.22 4.77 12.93
CA ARG A 120 0.88 4.33 12.55
C ARG A 120 0.24 5.40 11.67
N ALA A 121 0.03 5.09 10.39
CA ALA A 121 -0.73 5.96 9.51
C ALA A 121 -2.10 6.24 10.12
N ARG A 122 -2.48 7.52 10.11
CA ARG A 122 -3.80 7.98 10.53
C ARG A 122 -4.60 8.26 9.27
N GLY A 123 -5.79 7.68 9.13
CA GLY A 123 -6.71 8.07 8.05
C GLY A 123 -7.03 9.57 8.10
N LEU A 124 -7.83 10.06 7.15
CA LEU A 124 -8.32 11.44 7.21
C LEU A 124 -9.13 11.63 8.51
N GLU A 125 -8.78 12.66 9.30
CA GLU A 125 -9.41 12.96 10.59
C GLU A 125 -10.88 13.41 10.46
N SER A 126 -11.33 13.85 9.28
CA SER A 126 -12.73 14.19 9.00
C SER A 126 -13.16 13.66 7.63
N PHE A 127 -13.92 12.57 7.64
CA PHE A 127 -14.65 12.08 6.46
C PHE A 127 -16.01 12.77 6.26
N GLU A 128 -16.49 13.51 7.28
CA GLU A 128 -17.76 14.25 7.23
C GLU A 128 -17.79 15.28 6.09
N SER A 129 -16.64 15.87 5.74
CA SER A 129 -16.57 16.81 4.62
C SER A 129 -16.57 16.14 3.23
N LEU A 130 -16.27 14.84 3.15
CA LEU A 130 -16.24 14.07 1.90
C LEU A 130 -17.59 13.37 1.64
N GLY A 131 -18.28 12.93 2.69
CA GLY A 131 -19.56 12.20 2.59
C GLY A 131 -20.64 12.96 1.80
N SER A 132 -20.79 14.27 2.05
CA SER A 132 -21.77 15.11 1.35
C SER A 132 -21.45 15.36 -0.13
N VAL A 133 -20.19 15.22 -0.54
CA VAL A 133 -19.74 15.38 -1.94
C VAL A 133 -19.79 14.04 -2.68
N LEU A 134 -19.47 12.93 -2.00
CA LEU A 134 -19.56 11.56 -2.50
C LEU A 134 -21.01 11.15 -2.85
N GLU A 135 -22.00 11.63 -2.09
CA GLU A 135 -23.43 11.35 -2.30
C GLU A 135 -23.96 11.85 -3.67
N GLY A 136 -23.36 12.89 -4.26
CA GLY A 136 -23.86 13.51 -5.49
C GLY A 136 -23.60 12.71 -6.78
N SER A 137 -22.57 11.85 -6.82
CA SER A 137 -22.32 10.92 -7.93
C SER A 137 -21.27 9.86 -7.57
N LEU A 138 -21.71 8.77 -6.92
CA LEU A 138 -20.83 7.67 -6.48
C LEU A 138 -19.98 7.08 -7.62
N TYR A 139 -20.57 6.88 -8.80
CA TYR A 139 -19.86 6.34 -9.97
C TYR A 139 -18.74 7.26 -10.46
N SER A 140 -18.98 8.57 -10.46
CA SER A 140 -17.95 9.55 -10.83
C SER A 140 -16.83 9.60 -9.79
N THR A 141 -17.16 9.37 -8.52
CA THR A 141 -16.17 9.45 -7.44
C THR A 141 -15.32 8.19 -7.37
N GLU A 142 -15.89 7.01 -7.63
CA GLU A 142 -15.14 5.74 -7.75
C GLU A 142 -14.09 5.84 -8.86
N VAL A 143 -14.46 6.26 -10.06
CA VAL A 143 -13.53 6.37 -11.19
C VAL A 143 -12.39 7.35 -10.88
N VAL A 144 -12.69 8.51 -10.28
CA VAL A 144 -11.66 9.50 -9.96
C VAL A 144 -10.76 9.02 -8.81
N ALA A 145 -11.32 8.39 -7.78
CA ALA A 145 -10.55 7.82 -6.68
C ALA A 145 -9.59 6.73 -7.18
N LEU A 146 -10.08 5.81 -8.02
CA LEU A 146 -9.27 4.75 -8.63
C LEU A 146 -8.19 5.31 -9.58
N SER A 147 -8.52 6.32 -10.39
CA SER A 147 -7.55 6.98 -11.26
C SER A 147 -6.43 7.66 -10.49
N ARG A 148 -6.74 8.35 -9.38
CA ARG A 148 -5.72 8.98 -8.53
C ARG A 148 -4.90 7.94 -7.76
N LEU A 149 -5.53 6.88 -7.26
CA LEU A 149 -4.84 5.74 -6.63
C LEU A 149 -3.85 5.10 -7.60
N GLN A 150 -4.26 4.87 -8.85
CA GLN A 150 -3.38 4.32 -9.88
C GLN A 150 -2.13 5.19 -10.07
N ALA A 151 -2.30 6.51 -10.16
CA ALA A 151 -1.16 7.40 -10.33
C ALA A 151 -0.24 7.41 -9.09
N ALA A 152 -0.80 7.37 -7.88
CA ALA A 152 -0.03 7.23 -6.65
C ALA A 152 0.76 5.91 -6.59
N LEU A 153 0.15 4.80 -7.01
CA LEU A 153 0.82 3.50 -7.10
C LEU A 153 1.97 3.49 -8.12
N GLN A 154 1.82 4.19 -9.25
CA GLN A 154 2.90 4.35 -10.22
C GLN A 154 4.06 5.19 -9.67
N ASP A 155 3.77 6.26 -8.94
CA ASP A 155 4.79 7.06 -8.25
C ASP A 155 5.52 6.20 -7.20
N MET A 156 4.80 5.44 -6.39
CA MET A 156 5.40 4.51 -5.41
C MET A 156 6.30 3.47 -6.09
N LEU A 157 5.89 2.92 -7.23
CA LEU A 157 6.70 1.97 -7.99
C LEU A 157 8.05 2.58 -8.39
N TRP A 158 8.02 3.81 -8.93
CA TRP A 158 9.22 4.56 -9.29
C TRP A 158 10.10 4.86 -8.07
N GLN A 159 9.49 5.32 -6.98
CA GLN A 159 10.22 5.62 -5.74
C GLN A 159 10.89 4.36 -5.16
N LEU A 160 10.24 3.20 -5.23
CA LEU A 160 10.81 1.93 -4.79
C LEU A 160 12.04 1.51 -5.60
N ASP A 161 12.18 1.94 -6.87
CA ASP A 161 13.42 1.75 -7.63
C ASP A 161 14.56 2.65 -7.12
N LEU A 162 14.22 3.82 -6.57
CA LEU A 162 15.17 4.77 -5.98
C LEU A 162 15.58 4.43 -4.55
N SER A 163 15.06 3.35 -3.97
CA SER A 163 15.31 2.95 -2.57
C SER A 163 14.96 4.06 -1.57
N PRO A 164 13.66 4.36 -1.38
CA PRO A 164 13.22 5.54 -0.65
C PRO A 164 13.58 5.43 0.83
N GLY A 165 13.73 6.58 1.48
CA GLY A 165 13.93 6.65 2.91
C GLY A 165 12.68 6.23 3.69
N CYS A 166 12.80 6.31 5.01
CA CYS A 166 11.67 6.48 5.89
C CYS A 166 11.41 7.97 6.13
#